data_AF-A0A8S4QGJ0-F1
#
_entry.id   AF-A0A8S4QGJ0-F1
#
_cell.length_a   1.000
_cell.length_b   1.000
_cell.length_c   1.000
_cell.angle_alpha   90.00
_cell.angle_beta   90.00
_cell.angle_gamma   90.00
#
_symmetry.space_group_name_H-M   'P 1'
#
loop_
_entity.id
_entity.type
_entity.pdbx_description
1 polymer ?
#
loop_
_entity_poly.entity_id
_entity_poly.type
_entity_poly.pdbx_seq_one_letter_code
_entity_poly.pdbx_strand_id
1 'polypeptide(L)'
;MEQPGSVVPNIELYDPSAKLLVATIKWLHTVPMFEQMSYSEQTCLLHSNWKEVFLLHAAQCSFYFDEDHVSSVITSKHPNIKEELRKMSTLFKKIALSRLDKTEFDSLKTSLLFRT
;
A
#
# COMPACT_ATOMS: atom_id res chain seq x y z
N MET A 1 37.00 4.67 -21.99
CA MET A 1 36.12 5.68 -21.37
C MET A 1 34.70 5.13 -21.46
N GLU A 2 34.31 4.28 -20.51
CA GLU A 2 33.01 3.57 -20.48
C GLU A 2 32.08 4.31 -19.50
N GLN A 3 30.99 4.91 -20.00
CA GLN A 3 29.59 4.40 -20.03
C GLN A 3 28.80 4.81 -18.75
N PRO A 4 27.45 4.79 -18.79
CA PRO A 4 26.62 5.99 -18.74
C PRO A 4 25.85 6.09 -17.41
N GLY A 5 25.28 7.26 -17.11
CA GLY A 5 24.34 7.45 -16.00
C GLY A 5 23.04 6.69 -16.25
N SER A 6 23.06 5.38 -15.98
CA SER A 6 21.86 4.58 -15.78
C SER A 6 21.25 5.05 -14.46
N VAL A 7 20.08 5.68 -14.53
CA VAL A 7 19.23 5.86 -13.35
C VAL A 7 18.84 4.45 -12.91
N VAL A 8 19.64 3.86 -12.03
CA VAL A 8 19.31 2.58 -11.42
C VAL A 8 17.96 2.81 -10.74
N PRO A 9 16.86 2.16 -11.19
CA PRO A 9 15.61 2.26 -10.46
C PRO A 9 15.91 1.80 -9.03
N ASN A 10 15.44 2.52 -8.02
CA ASN A 10 15.71 2.18 -6.63
C ASN A 10 14.94 0.89 -6.26
N ILE A 11 15.44 -0.26 -6.73
CA ILE A 11 14.84 -1.59 -6.63
C ILE A 11 14.53 -1.92 -5.16
N GLU A 12 15.35 -1.40 -4.23
CA GLU A 12 15.22 -1.57 -2.79
C GLU A 12 13.90 -1.02 -2.22
N LEU A 13 13.33 0.05 -2.79
CA LEU A 13 12.00 0.55 -2.40
C LEU A 13 10.86 -0.16 -3.12
N TYR A 14 11.05 -0.42 -4.41
CA TYR A 14 9.99 -0.97 -5.26
C TYR A 14 9.73 -2.45 -4.99
N ASP A 15 10.75 -3.24 -4.66
CA ASP A 15 10.61 -4.68 -4.42
C ASP A 15 9.74 -5.00 -3.19
N PRO A 16 9.96 -4.40 -2.00
CA PRO A 16 9.09 -4.60 -0.84
C PRO A 16 7.66 -4.11 -1.09
N SER A 17 7.51 -2.95 -1.73
CA SER A 17 6.21 -2.35 -2.02
C SER A 17 5.41 -3.20 -3.03
N ALA A 18 6.07 -3.73 -4.05
CA ALA A 18 5.46 -4.62 -5.04
C ALA A 18 5.03 -5.96 -4.42
N LYS A 19 5.89 -6.56 -3.58
CA LYS A 19 5.54 -7.78 -2.82
C LYS A 19 4.31 -7.57 -1.95
N LEU A 20 4.23 -6.44 -1.27
CA LEU A 20 3.08 -6.08 -0.45
C LEU A 20 1.81 -5.87 -1.30
N LEU A 21 1.93 -5.27 -2.49
CA LEU A 21 0.80 -5.10 -3.40
C LEU A 21 0.27 -6.46 -3.85
N VAL A 22 1.17 -7.37 -4.24
CA VAL A 22 0.80 -8.75 -4.58
C VAL A 22 0.15 -9.47 -3.40
N ALA A 23 0.66 -9.30 -2.18
CA ALA A 23 0.04 -9.86 -0.97
C ALA A 23 -1.37 -9.28 -0.72
N THR A 24 -1.56 -8.00 -0.99
CA THR A 24 -2.88 -7.34 -0.92
C THR A 24 -3.85 -7.94 -1.92
N ILE A 25 -3.42 -8.16 -3.17
CA ILE A 25 -4.26 -8.83 -4.18
C ILE A 25 -4.58 -10.27 -3.79
N LYS A 26 -3.60 -11.03 -3.29
CA LYS A 26 -3.83 -12.39 -2.79
C LYS A 26 -4.86 -12.41 -1.67
N TRP A 27 -4.82 -11.45 -0.75
CA TRP A 27 -5.82 -11.32 0.30
C TRP A 27 -7.22 -11.06 -0.25
N LEU A 28 -7.38 -10.22 -1.28
CA LEU A 28 -8.70 -9.97 -1.90
C LEU A 28 -9.35 -11.24 -2.41
N HIS A 29 -8.57 -12.14 -3.03
CA HIS A 29 -9.06 -13.45 -3.48
C HIS A 29 -9.44 -14.40 -2.34
N THR A 30 -9.10 -14.08 -1.09
CA THR A 30 -9.57 -14.84 0.08
C THR A 30 -10.92 -14.34 0.63
N VAL A 31 -11.41 -13.18 0.15
CA VAL A 31 -12.68 -12.60 0.59
C VAL A 31 -13.82 -13.20 -0.24
N PRO A 32 -14.72 -14.04 0.33
CA PRO A 32 -15.70 -14.79 -0.47
C PRO A 32 -16.62 -13.91 -1.30
N MET A 33 -17.04 -12.76 -0.76
CA MET A 33 -17.89 -11.80 -1.48
C MET A 33 -17.17 -11.18 -2.68
N PHE A 34 -15.86 -10.89 -2.56
CA PHE A 34 -15.08 -10.35 -3.67
C PHE A 34 -14.87 -11.40 -4.76
N GLU A 35 -14.59 -12.65 -4.38
CA GLU A 35 -14.38 -13.77 -5.31
C GLU A 35 -15.63 -14.07 -6.15
N GLN A 36 -16.82 -13.93 -5.57
CA GLN A 36 -18.10 -14.18 -6.26
C GLN A 36 -18.55 -13.06 -7.21
N MET A 37 -17.93 -11.88 -7.14
CA MET A 37 -18.25 -10.74 -8.01
C MET A 37 -17.78 -10.95 -9.44
N SER A 38 -18.45 -10.30 -10.39
CA SER A 38 -17.96 -10.22 -11.75
C SER A 38 -16.63 -9.46 -11.83
N TYR A 39 -15.83 -9.73 -12.85
CA TYR A 39 -14.57 -9.03 -13.07
C TYR A 39 -14.75 -7.50 -13.16
N SER A 40 -15.88 -7.04 -13.72
CA SER A 40 -16.21 -5.61 -13.80
C SER A 40 -16.43 -4.99 -12.42
N GLU A 41 -17.10 -5.70 -11.52
CA GLU A 41 -17.33 -5.23 -10.14
C GLU A 41 -16.04 -5.24 -9.34
N GLN A 42 -15.23 -6.30 -9.45
CA GLN A 42 -13.92 -6.40 -8.80
C GLN A 42 -13.00 -5.25 -9.20
N THR A 43 -12.90 -4.99 -10.50
CA THR A 43 -12.06 -3.89 -11.03
C THR A 43 -12.59 -2.51 -10.65
N CYS A 44 -13.92 -2.32 -10.61
CA CYS A 44 -14.54 -1.08 -10.13
C CYS A 44 -14.20 -0.80 -8.66
N LEU A 45 -14.42 -1.77 -7.77
CA LEU A 45 -14.09 -1.64 -6.34
C LEU A 45 -12.60 -1.41 -6.13
N LEU A 46 -11.75 -2.17 -6.83
CA LEU A 46 -10.31 -1.99 -6.76
C LEU A 46 -9.91 -0.58 -7.18
N HIS A 47 -10.38 -0.08 -8.31
CA HIS A 47 -10.03 1.25 -8.79
C HIS A 47 -10.33 2.35 -7.76
N SER A 48 -11.45 2.22 -7.03
CA SER A 48 -11.86 3.16 -5.99
C SER A 48 -11.08 3.02 -4.68
N ASN A 49 -10.86 1.78 -4.21
CA ASN A 49 -10.50 1.53 -2.81
C ASN A 49 -9.12 0.86 -2.61
N TRP A 50 -8.41 0.50 -3.68
CA TRP A 50 -7.16 -0.29 -3.58
C TRP A 50 -6.08 0.35 -2.69
N LYS A 51 -5.97 1.68 -2.70
CA LYS A 51 -4.95 2.42 -1.94
C LYS A 51 -5.16 2.26 -0.44
N GLU A 52 -6.40 2.41 0.03
CA GLU A 52 -6.72 2.32 1.46
C GLU A 52 -6.53 0.89 1.96
N VAL A 53 -6.97 -0.11 1.18
CA VAL A 53 -6.77 -1.53 1.48
C VAL A 53 -5.27 -1.87 1.52
N PHE A 54 -4.49 -1.39 0.55
CA PHE A 54 -3.03 -1.58 0.50
C PHE A 54 -2.34 -0.96 1.71
N LEU A 55 -2.69 0.28 2.09
CA LEU A 55 -2.10 0.96 3.24
C LEU A 55 -2.44 0.26 4.56
N LEU A 56 -3.67 -0.24 4.70
CA LEU A 56 -4.04 -1.00 5.89
C LEU A 56 -3.31 -2.35 5.96
N HIS A 57 -3.11 -3.02 4.82
CA HIS A 57 -2.27 -4.22 4.74
C HIS A 57 -0.80 -3.91 5.05
N ALA A 58 -0.27 -2.78 4.57
CA ALA A 58 1.07 -2.29 4.91
C ALA A 58 1.25 -2.16 6.43
N ALA A 59 0.28 -1.51 7.08
CA ALA A 59 0.28 -1.34 8.53
C ALA A 59 0.21 -2.69 9.26
N GLN A 60 -0.65 -3.62 8.81
CA GLN A 60 -0.73 -4.98 9.35
C GLN A 60 0.61 -5.73 9.25
N CYS A 61 1.32 -5.56 8.14
CA CYS A 61 2.65 -6.15 7.93
C CYS A 61 3.79 -5.39 8.64
N SER A 62 3.48 -4.35 9.42
CA SER A 62 4.49 -3.47 10.03
C SER A 62 5.48 -2.89 9.00
N PHE A 63 4.97 -2.56 7.81
CA PHE A 63 5.79 -2.02 6.73
C PHE A 63 6.44 -0.70 7.16
N TYR A 64 7.74 -0.61 6.90
CA TYR A 64 8.56 0.57 7.21
C TYR A 64 9.26 1.06 5.95
N PHE A 65 9.41 2.37 5.86
CA PHE A 65 10.14 3.04 4.79
C PHE A 65 10.81 4.29 5.36
N ASP A 66 11.95 4.66 4.78
CA ASP A 66 12.66 5.89 5.12
C ASP A 66 12.03 7.06 4.35
N GLU A 67 11.40 8.00 5.08
CA GLU A 67 10.71 9.16 4.50
C GLU A 67 11.65 10.03 3.65
N ASP A 68 12.90 10.22 4.07
CA ASP A 68 13.87 11.06 3.37
C ASP A 68 14.40 10.35 2.12
N HIS A 69 14.69 9.05 2.23
CA HIS A 69 15.08 8.23 1.07
C HIS A 69 13.97 8.19 0.03
N VAL A 70 12.74 7.85 0.42
CA VAL A 70 11.58 7.77 -0.48
C VAL A 70 11.28 9.14 -1.10
N SER A 71 11.34 10.21 -0.29
CA SER A 71 11.20 11.56 -0.81
C SER A 71 12.25 11.83 -1.89
N SER A 72 13.53 11.55 -1.63
CA SER A 72 14.62 11.82 -2.58
C SER A 72 14.45 11.12 -3.93
N VAL A 73 13.92 9.89 -3.93
CA VAL A 73 13.66 9.08 -5.13
C VAL A 73 12.47 9.64 -5.93
N ILE A 74 11.48 10.22 -5.27
CA ILE A 74 10.21 10.67 -5.89
C ILE A 74 10.23 12.18 -6.22
N THR A 75 11.19 12.96 -5.68
CA THR A 75 11.20 14.45 -5.68
C THR A 75 11.36 15.19 -7.02
N SER A 76 11.12 14.58 -8.17
CA SER A 76 11.06 15.34 -9.44
C SER A 76 9.66 15.83 -9.82
N LYS A 77 8.56 15.36 -9.16
CA LYS A 77 7.19 15.60 -9.65
C LYS A 77 6.11 15.97 -8.62
N HIS A 78 6.38 15.90 -7.31
CA HIS A 78 5.37 16.17 -6.28
C HIS A 78 5.90 17.05 -5.14
N PRO A 79 5.55 18.35 -5.08
CA PRO A 79 6.08 19.28 -4.08
C PRO A 79 5.69 18.94 -2.63
N ASN A 80 4.61 18.17 -2.43
CA ASN A 80 4.09 17.81 -1.11
C ASN A 80 4.39 16.36 -0.69
N ILE A 81 5.22 15.62 -1.44
CA ILE A 81 5.42 14.18 -1.19
C ILE A 81 5.93 13.89 0.22
N LYS A 82 6.85 14.72 0.74
CA LYS A 82 7.41 14.56 2.09
C LYS A 82 6.33 14.65 3.18
N GLU A 83 5.36 15.53 3.01
CA GLU A 83 4.25 15.68 3.97
C GLU A 83 3.29 14.49 3.89
N GLU A 84 3.00 13.98 2.69
CA GLU A 84 2.17 12.77 2.52
C GLU A 84 2.84 11.52 3.10
N LEU A 85 4.16 11.37 2.93
CA LEU A 85 4.96 10.30 3.54
C LEU A 85 4.91 10.36 5.08
N ARG A 86 5.02 11.57 5.65
CA ARG A 86 4.89 11.79 7.09
C ARG A 86 3.51 11.46 7.63
N LYS A 87 2.45 11.84 6.91
CA LYS A 87 1.06 11.48 7.27
C LYS A 87 0.88 9.96 7.25
N MET A 88 1.40 9.27 6.23
CA MET A 88 1.35 7.82 6.11
C MET A 88 2.10 7.12 7.25
N SER A 89 3.32 7.56 7.56
CA SER A 89 4.12 7.08 8.70
C SER A 89 3.40 7.28 10.05
N THR A 90 2.76 8.43 10.23
CA THR A 90 1.94 8.72 11.42
C THR A 90 0.72 7.80 11.49
N LEU A 91 0.07 7.51 10.37
CA LEU A 91 -1.07 6.60 10.30
C LEU A 91 -0.66 5.17 10.70
N PHE A 92 0.47 4.67 10.18
CA PHE A 92 0.98 3.33 10.53
C PHE A 92 1.27 3.22 12.03
N LYS A 93 1.89 4.25 12.62
CA LYS A 93 2.13 4.30 14.07
C LYS A 93 0.83 4.25 14.86
N LYS A 94 -0.20 5.01 14.45
CA LYS A 94 -1.52 4.98 15.10
C LYS A 94 -2.17 3.60 15.02
N ILE A 95 -2.15 2.97 13.85
CA ILE A 95 -2.71 1.61 13.67
C ILE A 95 -1.96 0.59 14.53
N ALA A 96 -0.63 0.65 14.58
CA ALA A 96 0.18 -0.22 15.43
C ALA A 96 -0.16 -0.06 16.93
N LEU A 97 -0.40 1.18 17.37
CA LEU A 97 -0.80 1.48 18.75
C LEU A 97 -2.21 0.97 19.09
N SER A 98 -3.10 0.81 18.10
CA SER A 98 -4.43 0.24 18.29
C SER A 98 -4.42 -1.26 18.61
N ARG A 99 -3.28 -1.95 18.42
CA ARG A 99 -3.10 -3.39 18.73
C ARG A 99 -4.18 -4.29 18.13
N LEU A 100 -4.58 -4.00 16.89
CA LEU A 100 -5.59 -4.78 16.19
C LEU A 100 -5.14 -6.22 15.99
N ASP A 101 -6.06 -7.16 16.19
CA ASP A 101 -5.85 -8.56 15.84
C ASP A 101 -6.10 -8.83 14.35
N LYS A 102 -5.82 -10.06 13.92
CA LYS A 102 -5.98 -10.46 12.52
C LYS A 102 -7.43 -10.29 12.03
N THR A 103 -8.41 -10.64 12.86
CA THR A 103 -9.83 -10.60 12.50
C THR A 103 -10.32 -9.16 12.39
N GLU A 104 -9.84 -8.26 13.26
CA GLU A 104 -10.13 -6.83 13.19
C GLU A 104 -9.53 -6.20 11.93
N PHE A 105 -8.28 -6.56 11.58
CA PHE A 105 -7.68 -6.13 10.32
C PHE A 105 -8.46 -6.63 9.10
N ASP A 106 -8.84 -7.90 9.08
CA ASP A 106 -9.62 -8.48 7.98
C ASP A 106 -10.98 -7.76 7.86
N SER A 107 -11.66 -7.51 8.99
CA SER A 107 -12.93 -6.76 9.03
C SER A 107 -12.79 -5.34 8.50
N LEU A 108 -11.77 -4.61 8.92
CA LEU A 108 -11.52 -3.24 8.46
C LEU A 108 -11.18 -3.20 6.96
N LYS A 109 -10.31 -4.09 6.47
CA LYS A 109 -9.97 -4.16 5.04
C LYS A 109 -11.20 -4.50 4.20
N THR A 110 -12.05 -5.42 4.65
CA THR A 110 -13.32 -5.74 3.99
C THR A 110 -14.27 -4.54 3.96
N SER A 111 -14.39 -3.82 5.07
CA SER A 111 -15.20 -2.59 5.13
C SER A 111 -14.68 -1.49 4.19
N LEU A 112 -13.36 -1.34 4.06
CA LEU A 112 -12.75 -0.40 3.12
C LEU A 112 -12.96 -0.82 1.66
N LEU A 113 -12.83 -2.11 1.37
CA LEU A 113 -12.98 -2.65 0.02
C LEU A 113 -14.38 -2.38 -0.55
N PHE A 114 -15.42 -2.55 0.26
CA PHE A 114 -16.83 -2.38 -0.13
C PHE A 114 -17.39 -0.99 0.20
N ARG A 115 -16.53 -0.02 0.50
CA ARG A 115 -16.96 1.36 0.72
C ARG A 115 -17.42 1.98 -0.60
N THR A 116 -18.66 2.46 -0.61
CA THR A 116 -19.32 3.14 -1.75
C THR A 116 -19.26 4.66 -1.62
#